data_AF-A0A1X0QDG7-F1
#
_entry.id   AF-A0A1X0QDG7-F1
#
_cell.length_a   1.000
_cell.length_b   1.000
_cell.length_c   1.000
_cell.angle_alpha   90.00
_cell.angle_beta   90.00
_cell.angle_gamma   90.00
#
_symmetry.space_group_name_H-M   'P 1'
#
loop_
_entity.id
_entity.type
_entity.pdbx_description
1 polymer ?
#
loop_
_entity_poly.entity_id
_entity_poly.type
_entity_poly.pdbx_seq_one_letter_code
_entity_poly.pdbx_strand_id
1 'polypeptide(L)'
;MVKSVQNILESFVPELKGYKDRSVFNSNEIHNIVEKRRHFELKMLRRLKKITDFVAYIKSEEKIRKLRNKRIIKVGTNTIQSDFILERNILSIYIRAMRLFEETSLIKSFVDFCISTGFESEMKRILNEKCMKKPNDRDLWIFAAKKCSDINDIELAREFFIKAISLCDDKEHRIYIEFFRVEVNYMKTLIKFNKDMGIKECDYGEVEKGNVALAVLEEFIDKVTELDLKELAVIAKNFSKIKSVIEEKLKNE
;
A
#
# COMPACT_ATOMS: atom_id res chain seq x y z
N MET A 1 -23.72 -15.95 -11.53
CA MET A 1 -24.38 -14.99 -12.44
C MET A 1 -23.29 -14.23 -13.19
N VAL A 2 -23.02 -14.58 -14.45
CA VAL A 2 -22.04 -13.86 -15.27
C VAL A 2 -22.68 -12.52 -15.64
N LYS A 3 -22.17 -11.40 -15.10
CA LYS A 3 -22.57 -10.09 -15.63
C LYS A 3 -22.23 -10.10 -17.12
N SER A 4 -23.23 -9.88 -17.97
CA SER A 4 -22.99 -9.75 -19.40
C SER A 4 -22.00 -8.60 -19.63
N VAL A 5 -21.16 -8.69 -20.66
CA VAL A 5 -20.26 -7.59 -21.05
C VAL A 5 -21.06 -6.30 -21.21
N GLN A 6 -22.27 -6.42 -21.73
CA GLN A 6 -23.20 -5.33 -21.91
C GLN A 6 -23.52 -4.60 -20.59
N ASN A 7 -23.84 -5.32 -19.52
CA ASN A 7 -24.13 -4.71 -18.22
C ASN A 7 -22.90 -3.98 -17.62
N ILE A 8 -21.69 -4.49 -17.89
CA ILE A 8 -20.44 -3.82 -17.46
C ILE A 8 -20.26 -2.52 -18.25
N LEU A 9 -20.46 -2.55 -19.57
CA LEU A 9 -20.34 -1.35 -20.42
C LEU A 9 -21.40 -0.28 -20.07
N GLU A 10 -22.62 -0.70 -19.75
CA GLU A 10 -23.69 0.20 -19.31
C GLU A 10 -23.33 0.93 -18.01
N SER A 11 -22.61 0.28 -17.10
CA SER A 11 -22.15 0.92 -15.87
C SER A 11 -21.18 2.08 -16.09
N PHE A 12 -20.53 2.16 -17.26
CA PHE A 12 -19.63 3.24 -17.64
C PHE A 12 -20.31 4.40 -18.37
N VAL A 13 -21.57 4.26 -18.77
CA VAL A 13 -22.30 5.29 -19.53
C VAL A 13 -22.36 6.63 -18.78
N PRO A 14 -22.63 6.68 -17.45
CA PRO A 14 -22.65 7.95 -16.72
C PRO A 14 -21.30 8.67 -16.73
N GLU A 15 -20.21 7.92 -16.65
CA GLU A 15 -18.83 8.43 -16.72
C GLU A 15 -18.57 9.10 -18.09
N LEU A 16 -18.84 8.37 -19.17
CA LEU A 16 -18.57 8.81 -20.54
C LEU A 16 -19.47 9.97 -20.97
N LYS A 17 -20.74 9.98 -20.54
CA LYS A 17 -21.65 11.10 -20.75
C LYS A 17 -21.13 12.36 -20.06
N GLY A 18 -20.70 12.24 -18.81
CA GLY A 18 -20.11 13.36 -18.06
C GLY A 18 -18.84 13.92 -18.69
N TYR A 19 -18.05 13.11 -19.40
CA TYR A 19 -16.92 13.61 -20.18
C TYR A 19 -17.31 14.33 -21.46
N LYS A 20 -18.36 13.86 -22.14
CA LYS A 20 -18.88 14.49 -23.36
C LYS A 20 -19.45 15.86 -23.07
N ASP A 21 -20.27 15.97 -22.02
CA ASP A 21 -20.97 17.21 -21.65
C ASP A 21 -19.96 18.31 -21.27
N ARG A 22 -18.83 17.94 -20.66
CA ARG A 22 -17.72 18.85 -20.31
C ARG A 22 -16.69 19.05 -21.41
N SER A 23 -16.88 18.47 -22.60
CA SER A 23 -15.91 18.52 -23.70
C SER A 23 -14.50 18.03 -23.32
N VAL A 24 -14.39 17.09 -22.38
CA VAL A 24 -13.10 16.49 -21.95
C VAL A 24 -12.61 15.47 -22.99
N PHE A 25 -13.54 14.75 -23.62
CA PHE A 25 -13.28 13.81 -24.70
C PHE A 25 -14.25 14.06 -25.86
N ASN A 26 -13.75 13.86 -27.09
CA ASN A 26 -14.60 13.91 -28.28
C ASN A 26 -15.41 12.60 -28.44
N SER A 27 -16.54 12.66 -29.15
CA SER A 27 -17.39 11.50 -29.43
C SER A 27 -16.62 10.33 -30.08
N ASN A 28 -15.70 10.62 -31.00
CA ASN A 28 -14.85 9.60 -31.62
C ASN A 28 -13.89 8.95 -30.61
N GLU A 29 -13.36 9.71 -29.66
CA GLU A 29 -12.48 9.18 -28.62
C GLU A 29 -13.27 8.32 -27.63
N ILE A 30 -14.48 8.75 -27.27
CA ILE A 30 -15.39 7.98 -26.41
C ILE A 30 -15.73 6.65 -27.08
N HIS A 31 -16.05 6.66 -28.38
CA HIS A 31 -16.29 5.42 -29.13
C HIS A 31 -15.08 4.48 -29.08
N ASN A 32 -13.88 5.01 -29.30
CA ASN A 32 -12.64 4.24 -29.20
C ASN A 32 -12.38 3.69 -27.79
N ILE A 33 -12.74 4.42 -26.73
CA ILE A 33 -12.65 3.95 -25.34
C ILE A 33 -13.60 2.78 -25.11
N VAL A 34 -14.86 2.90 -25.56
CA VAL A 34 -15.87 1.85 -25.43
C VAL A 34 -15.45 0.58 -26.16
N GLU A 35 -14.98 0.70 -27.41
CA GLU A 35 -14.51 -0.45 -28.19
C GLU A 35 -13.29 -1.13 -27.54
N LYS A 36 -12.34 -0.35 -27.00
CA LYS A 36 -11.20 -0.90 -26.25
C LYS A 36 -11.64 -1.63 -24.99
N ARG A 37 -12.53 -1.04 -24.19
CA ARG A 37 -13.08 -1.67 -22.98
C ARG A 37 -13.82 -2.96 -23.33
N ARG A 38 -14.64 -2.94 -24.37
CA ARG A 38 -15.35 -4.12 -24.89
C ARG A 38 -14.37 -5.24 -25.27
N HIS A 39 -13.31 -4.91 -26.01
CA HIS A 39 -12.28 -5.88 -26.38
C HIS A 39 -11.60 -6.50 -25.15
N PHE A 40 -11.24 -5.69 -24.15
CA PHE A 40 -10.64 -6.21 -22.92
C PHE A 40 -11.63 -7.07 -22.11
N GLU A 41 -12.88 -6.65 -21.93
CA GLU A 41 -13.87 -7.47 -21.21
C GLU A 41 -14.14 -8.80 -21.90
N LEU A 42 -14.18 -8.83 -23.25
CA LEU A 42 -14.28 -10.09 -24.01
C LEU A 42 -13.05 -10.98 -23.77
N LYS A 43 -11.83 -10.41 -23.71
CA LYS A 43 -10.63 -11.17 -23.33
C LYS A 43 -10.71 -11.72 -21.92
N MET A 44 -11.27 -10.97 -20.97
CA MET A 44 -11.42 -11.40 -19.58
C MET A 44 -12.42 -12.54 -19.39
N LEU A 45 -13.34 -12.73 -20.32
CA LEU A 45 -14.31 -13.84 -20.33
C LEU A 45 -13.75 -15.15 -20.87
N ARG A 46 -12.52 -15.15 -21.42
CA ARG A 46 -11.87 -16.39 -21.88
C ARG A 46 -11.74 -17.38 -20.72
N ARG A 47 -11.87 -18.68 -21.05
CA ARG A 47 -11.72 -19.78 -20.07
C ARG A 47 -10.33 -19.76 -19.42
N LEU A 48 -9.29 -19.58 -20.23
CA LEU A 48 -7.90 -19.43 -19.77
C LEU A 48 -7.57 -17.95 -19.65
N LYS A 49 -7.49 -17.48 -18.41
CA LYS A 49 -7.18 -16.09 -18.08
C LYS A 49 -5.67 -15.91 -18.05
N LYS A 50 -5.17 -14.83 -18.68
CA LYS A 50 -3.74 -14.50 -18.71
C LYS A 50 -3.50 -13.21 -17.93
N ILE A 51 -2.48 -13.20 -17.08
CA ILE A 51 -2.13 -12.00 -16.31
C ILE A 51 -1.72 -10.83 -17.23
N THR A 52 -1.08 -11.11 -18.36
CA THR A 52 -0.68 -10.12 -19.36
C THR A 52 -1.87 -9.31 -19.88
N ASP A 53 -3.03 -9.96 -20.04
CA ASP A 53 -4.24 -9.29 -20.50
C ASP A 53 -4.80 -8.36 -19.40
N PHE A 54 -4.73 -8.75 -18.12
CA PHE A 54 -5.12 -7.89 -17.00
C PHE A 54 -4.20 -6.67 -16.88
N VAL A 55 -2.89 -6.89 -16.92
CA VAL A 55 -1.90 -5.82 -16.83
C VAL A 55 -2.04 -4.86 -18.02
N ALA A 56 -2.28 -5.38 -19.22
CA ALA A 56 -2.54 -4.55 -20.40
C ALA A 56 -3.83 -3.72 -20.25
N TYR A 57 -4.88 -4.31 -19.69
CA TYR A 57 -6.14 -3.60 -19.45
C TYR A 57 -5.96 -2.48 -18.43
N ILE A 58 -5.35 -2.78 -17.27
CA ILE A 58 -5.02 -1.80 -16.22
C ILE A 58 -4.20 -0.64 -16.81
N LYS A 59 -3.12 -0.94 -17.54
CA LYS A 59 -2.29 0.09 -18.18
C LYS A 59 -3.07 0.95 -19.17
N SER A 60 -4.06 0.39 -19.85
CA SER A 60 -4.90 1.15 -20.80
C SER A 60 -5.85 2.11 -20.07
N GLU A 61 -6.47 1.66 -18.98
CA GLU A 61 -7.36 2.49 -18.15
C GLU A 61 -6.58 3.56 -17.39
N GLU A 62 -5.39 3.25 -16.88
CA GLU A 62 -4.50 4.24 -16.26
C GLU A 62 -4.05 5.33 -17.24
N LYS A 63 -3.83 4.98 -18.52
CA LYS A 63 -3.56 5.99 -19.57
C LYS A 63 -4.75 6.92 -19.75
N ILE A 64 -5.98 6.39 -19.76
CA ILE A 64 -7.21 7.19 -19.84
C ILE A 64 -7.30 8.11 -18.61
N ARG A 65 -7.06 7.58 -17.40
CA ARG A 65 -7.03 8.34 -16.14
C ARG A 65 -6.06 9.51 -16.20
N LYS A 66 -4.83 9.28 -16.66
CA LYS A 66 -3.79 10.32 -16.81
C LYS A 66 -4.18 11.37 -17.86
N LEU A 67 -4.73 10.94 -19.00
CA LEU A 67 -5.20 11.86 -20.05
C LEU A 67 -6.35 12.74 -19.58
N ARG A 68 -7.33 12.13 -18.91
CA ARG A 68 -8.46 12.83 -18.30
C ARG A 68 -7.96 13.89 -17.31
N ASN A 69 -7.09 13.53 -16.36
CA ASN A 69 -6.58 14.49 -15.37
C ASN A 69 -5.91 15.70 -16.03
N LYS A 70 -5.09 15.47 -17.07
CA LYS A 70 -4.46 16.56 -17.83
C LYS A 70 -5.48 17.45 -18.54
N ARG A 71 -6.56 16.87 -19.08
CA ARG A 71 -7.58 17.61 -19.83
C ARG A 71 -8.54 18.37 -18.91
N ILE A 72 -8.94 17.78 -17.79
CA ILE A 72 -9.75 18.45 -16.77
C ILE A 72 -9.08 19.75 -16.32
N ILE A 73 -7.76 19.71 -16.06
CA ILE A 73 -6.97 20.91 -15.70
C ILE A 73 -6.98 21.93 -16.85
N LYS A 74 -6.81 21.48 -18.11
CA LYS A 74 -6.81 22.38 -19.28
C LYS A 74 -8.17 23.03 -19.57
N VAL A 75 -9.25 22.29 -19.37
CA VAL A 75 -10.62 22.77 -19.62
C VAL A 75 -11.10 23.65 -18.44
N GLY A 76 -10.46 23.55 -17.27
CA GLY A 76 -10.81 24.34 -16.09
C GLY A 76 -12.10 23.89 -15.40
N THR A 77 -12.51 22.63 -15.62
CA THR A 77 -13.70 22.04 -14.99
C THR A 77 -13.34 21.30 -13.70
N ASN A 78 -14.25 21.27 -12.74
CA ASN A 78 -14.08 20.46 -11.54
C ASN A 78 -14.31 18.96 -11.82
N THR A 79 -13.66 18.11 -11.03
CA THR A 79 -13.94 16.68 -10.96
C THR A 79 -15.35 16.44 -10.41
N ILE A 80 -16.13 15.61 -11.11
CA ILE A 80 -17.50 15.24 -10.75
C ILE A 80 -17.49 13.86 -10.09
N GLN A 81 -18.52 13.54 -9.29
CA GLN A 81 -18.70 12.22 -8.70
C GLN A 81 -18.68 11.06 -9.72
N SER A 82 -19.13 11.28 -10.96
CA SER A 82 -19.08 10.28 -12.02
C SER A 82 -17.66 9.94 -12.48
N ASP A 83 -16.67 10.78 -12.19
CA ASP A 83 -15.28 10.54 -12.56
C ASP A 83 -14.67 9.39 -11.76
N PHE A 84 -15.13 9.19 -10.51
CA PHE A 84 -14.69 8.08 -9.65
C PHE A 84 -15.09 6.70 -10.18
N ILE A 85 -15.98 6.62 -11.18
CA ILE A 85 -16.33 5.35 -11.84
C ILE A 85 -15.08 4.77 -12.54
N LEU A 86 -14.21 5.61 -13.12
CA LEU A 86 -12.97 5.17 -13.75
C LEU A 86 -12.04 4.51 -12.74
N GLU A 87 -11.77 5.23 -11.64
CA GLU A 87 -10.96 4.77 -10.52
C GLU A 87 -11.49 3.44 -9.95
N ARG A 88 -12.80 3.34 -9.74
CA ARG A 88 -13.47 2.11 -9.27
C ARG A 88 -13.39 0.97 -10.27
N ASN A 89 -13.42 1.27 -11.57
CA ASN A 89 -13.22 0.26 -12.61
C ASN A 89 -11.81 -0.32 -12.54
N ILE A 90 -10.79 0.54 -12.49
CA ILE A 90 -9.39 0.11 -12.34
C ILE A 90 -9.22 -0.74 -11.08
N LEU A 91 -9.78 -0.30 -9.96
CA LEU A 91 -9.78 -1.04 -8.69
C LEU A 91 -10.42 -2.43 -8.85
N SER A 92 -11.58 -2.52 -9.50
CA SER A 92 -12.28 -3.78 -9.78
C SER A 92 -11.43 -4.73 -10.63
N ILE A 93 -10.72 -4.21 -11.63
CA ILE A 93 -9.83 -5.00 -12.48
C ILE A 93 -8.65 -5.54 -11.65
N TYR A 94 -8.03 -4.72 -10.80
CA TYR A 94 -6.99 -5.16 -9.86
C TYR A 94 -7.51 -6.25 -8.92
N ILE A 95 -8.69 -6.09 -8.32
CA ILE A 95 -9.30 -7.09 -7.43
C ILE A 95 -9.54 -8.41 -8.19
N ARG A 96 -10.07 -8.35 -9.41
CA ARG A 96 -10.27 -9.53 -10.27
C ARG A 96 -8.96 -10.21 -10.60
N ALA A 97 -7.90 -9.44 -10.89
CA ALA A 97 -6.57 -9.96 -11.18
C ALA A 97 -5.96 -10.63 -9.95
N MET A 98 -5.99 -9.97 -8.78
CA MET A 98 -5.43 -10.48 -7.54
C MET A 98 -6.15 -11.72 -7.00
N ARG A 99 -7.43 -11.93 -7.33
CA ARG A 99 -8.13 -13.18 -6.98
C ARG A 99 -7.59 -14.39 -7.74
N LEU A 100 -6.98 -14.17 -8.91
CA LEU A 100 -6.54 -15.22 -9.82
C LEU A 100 -5.02 -15.40 -9.83
N PHE A 101 -4.28 -14.29 -9.71
CA PHE A 101 -2.84 -14.25 -9.81
C PHE A 101 -2.23 -13.70 -8.52
N GLU A 102 -1.06 -14.19 -8.18
CA GLU A 102 -0.38 -13.89 -6.92
C GLU A 102 1.03 -13.33 -7.12
N GLU A 103 1.26 -12.67 -8.26
CA GLU A 103 2.54 -12.07 -8.56
C GLU A 103 2.80 -10.84 -7.67
N THR A 104 4.00 -10.78 -7.08
CA THR A 104 4.44 -9.67 -6.23
C THR A 104 4.46 -8.33 -6.99
N SER A 105 4.75 -8.37 -8.29
CA SER A 105 4.72 -7.20 -9.18
C SER A 105 3.31 -6.57 -9.24
N LEU A 106 2.27 -7.40 -9.33
CA LEU A 106 0.88 -6.98 -9.36
C LEU A 106 0.47 -6.34 -8.02
N ILE A 107 0.86 -6.95 -6.90
CA ILE A 107 0.56 -6.43 -5.56
C ILE A 107 1.20 -5.05 -5.37
N LYS A 108 2.47 -4.87 -5.78
CA LYS A 108 3.16 -3.58 -5.72
C LYS A 108 2.42 -2.52 -6.54
N SER A 109 2.09 -2.82 -7.80
CA SER A 109 1.35 -1.89 -8.66
C SER A 109 -0.04 -1.53 -8.12
N PHE A 110 -0.72 -2.49 -7.49
CA PHE A 110 -2.01 -2.28 -6.86
C PHE A 110 -1.92 -1.32 -5.65
N VAL A 111 -0.93 -1.54 -4.78
CA VAL A 111 -0.70 -0.67 -3.61
C VAL A 111 -0.38 0.75 -4.04
N ASP A 112 0.53 0.92 -5.01
CA ASP A 112 0.89 2.24 -5.54
C ASP A 112 -0.33 2.94 -6.16
N PHE A 113 -1.18 2.18 -6.87
CA PHE A 113 -2.45 2.70 -7.38
C PHE A 113 -3.36 3.18 -6.24
N CYS A 114 -3.61 2.35 -5.23
CA CYS A 114 -4.48 2.65 -4.10
C CYS A 114 -4.04 3.91 -3.34
N ILE A 115 -2.74 4.06 -3.07
CA ILE A 115 -2.17 5.24 -2.43
C ILE A 115 -2.40 6.49 -3.31
N SER A 116 -2.19 6.37 -4.63
CA SER A 116 -2.42 7.48 -5.57
C SER A 116 -3.89 7.92 -5.72
N THR A 117 -4.85 7.08 -5.31
CA THR A 117 -6.28 7.32 -5.45
C THR A 117 -7.02 7.52 -4.13
N GLY A 118 -6.37 7.25 -2.99
CA GLY A 118 -7.01 7.25 -1.68
C GLY A 118 -7.90 6.02 -1.41
N PHE A 119 -7.68 4.88 -2.07
CA PHE A 119 -8.40 3.61 -1.79
C PHE A 119 -7.67 2.80 -0.71
N GLU A 120 -7.40 3.46 0.42
CA GLU A 120 -6.59 2.90 1.49
C GLU A 120 -7.31 1.77 2.22
N SER A 121 -8.62 1.89 2.44
CA SER A 121 -9.44 0.85 3.08
C SER A 121 -9.45 -0.45 2.28
N GLU A 122 -9.63 -0.39 0.96
CA GLU A 122 -9.56 -1.57 0.11
C GLU A 122 -8.15 -2.16 0.05
N MET A 123 -7.12 -1.30 0.03
CA MET A 123 -5.73 -1.73 0.07
C MET A 123 -5.45 -2.55 1.34
N LYS A 124 -5.78 -2.01 2.52
CA LYS A 124 -5.59 -2.65 3.82
C LYS A 124 -6.27 -4.01 3.88
N ARG A 125 -7.54 -4.08 3.44
CA ARG A 125 -8.32 -5.32 3.41
C ARG A 125 -7.69 -6.39 2.53
N ILE A 126 -7.27 -6.03 1.32
CA ILE A 126 -6.73 -6.99 0.35
C ILE A 126 -5.32 -7.44 0.74
N LEU A 127 -4.49 -6.52 1.25
CA LEU A 127 -3.18 -6.88 1.78
C LEU A 127 -3.31 -7.88 2.92
N ASN A 128 -4.22 -7.64 3.87
CA ASN A 128 -4.49 -8.59 4.96
C ASN A 128 -4.93 -9.96 4.41
N GLU A 129 -5.88 -10.00 3.47
CA GLU A 129 -6.31 -11.25 2.83
C GLU A 129 -5.13 -11.99 2.16
N LYS A 130 -4.21 -11.26 1.54
CA LYS A 130 -3.04 -11.83 0.86
C LYS A 130 -1.98 -12.34 1.82
N CYS A 131 -1.66 -11.60 2.88
CA CYS A 131 -0.75 -12.05 3.93
C CYS A 131 -1.29 -13.33 4.59
N MET A 132 -2.59 -13.38 4.89
CA MET A 132 -3.24 -14.58 5.47
C MET A 132 -3.17 -15.80 4.55
N LYS A 133 -3.22 -15.62 3.23
CA LYS A 133 -3.09 -16.73 2.26
C LYS A 133 -1.66 -17.26 2.17
N LYS A 134 -0.66 -16.42 2.44
CA LYS A 134 0.77 -16.77 2.40
C LYS A 134 1.44 -16.40 3.72
N PRO A 135 1.13 -17.11 4.81
CA PRO A 135 1.65 -16.76 6.14
C PRO A 135 3.19 -16.80 6.18
N ASN A 136 3.83 -17.69 5.41
CA ASN A 136 5.29 -17.83 5.38
C ASN A 136 6.02 -16.79 4.51
N ASP A 137 5.31 -15.94 3.77
CA ASP A 137 5.92 -14.94 2.88
C ASP A 137 6.29 -13.67 3.68
N ARG A 138 7.48 -13.69 4.27
CA ARG A 138 8.02 -12.62 5.11
C ARG A 138 8.14 -11.28 4.37
N ASP A 139 8.56 -11.32 3.10
CA ASP A 139 8.72 -10.10 2.30
C ASP A 139 7.37 -9.42 2.06
N LEU A 140 6.30 -10.20 1.87
CA LEU A 140 4.95 -9.67 1.75
C LEU A 140 4.48 -8.99 3.04
N TRP A 141 4.73 -9.60 4.20
CA TRP A 141 4.41 -9.02 5.50
C TRP A 141 5.14 -7.69 5.75
N ILE A 142 6.46 -7.68 5.55
CA ILE A 142 7.27 -6.47 5.70
C ILE A 142 6.82 -5.40 4.71
N PHE A 143 6.51 -5.77 3.47
CA PHE A 143 6.00 -4.84 2.48
C PHE A 143 4.65 -4.23 2.89
N ALA A 144 3.70 -5.05 3.36
CA ALA A 144 2.39 -4.58 3.79
C ALA A 144 2.51 -3.61 4.99
N ALA A 145 3.32 -3.96 5.99
CA ALA A 145 3.51 -3.14 7.18
C ALA A 145 4.17 -1.79 6.85
N LYS A 146 5.24 -1.80 6.04
CA LYS A 146 5.89 -0.56 5.57
C LYS A 146 4.91 0.35 4.82
N LYS A 147 4.10 -0.22 3.94
CA LYS A 147 3.12 0.55 3.18
C LYS A 147 1.98 1.12 4.02
N CYS A 148 1.60 0.44 5.11
CA CYS A 148 0.65 1.01 6.07
C CYS A 148 1.29 2.16 6.85
N SER A 149 2.56 2.02 7.24
CA SER A 149 3.32 3.10 7.89
C SER A 149 3.51 4.32 6.98
N ASP A 150 3.73 4.13 5.67
CA ASP A 150 3.81 5.23 4.69
C ASP A 150 2.52 6.08 4.63
N ILE A 151 1.37 5.48 4.97
CA ILE A 151 0.05 6.13 5.00
C ILE A 151 -0.27 6.67 6.42
N ASN A 152 0.71 6.67 7.32
CA ASN A 152 0.56 7.03 8.74
C ASN A 152 -0.41 6.12 9.54
N ASP A 153 -0.71 4.91 9.06
CA ASP A 153 -1.46 3.91 9.82
C ASP A 153 -0.47 2.96 10.53
N ILE A 154 0.06 3.45 11.65
CA ILE A 154 1.07 2.73 12.45
C ILE A 154 0.44 1.58 13.23
N GLU A 155 -0.80 1.72 13.69
CA GLU A 155 -1.50 0.66 14.42
C GLU A 155 -1.64 -0.58 13.55
N LEU A 156 -2.10 -0.40 12.32
CA LEU A 156 -2.21 -1.52 11.40
C LEU A 156 -0.82 -2.07 10.99
N ALA A 157 0.18 -1.22 10.85
CA ALA A 157 1.55 -1.66 10.60
C ALA A 157 2.06 -2.57 11.73
N ARG A 158 1.82 -2.20 13.00
CA ARG A 158 2.13 -3.02 14.18
C ARG A 158 1.39 -4.36 14.15
N GLU A 159 0.09 -4.35 13.84
CA GLU A 159 -0.67 -5.59 13.71
C GLU A 159 -0.08 -6.53 12.64
N PHE A 160 0.33 -5.99 11.49
CA PHE A 160 0.98 -6.79 10.44
C PHE A 160 2.28 -7.41 10.96
N PHE A 161 3.12 -6.65 11.67
CA PHE A 161 4.36 -7.17 12.25
C PHE A 161 4.11 -8.23 13.33
N ILE A 162 3.20 -7.99 14.26
CA ILE A 162 2.86 -8.95 15.34
C ILE A 162 2.32 -10.26 14.73
N LYS A 163 1.43 -10.17 13.74
CA LYS A 163 0.92 -11.35 13.02
C LYS A 163 2.04 -12.06 12.25
N ALA A 164 2.94 -11.31 11.63
CA ALA A 164 4.08 -11.88 10.91
C ALA A 164 5.02 -12.63 11.85
N ILE A 165 5.33 -12.08 13.03
CA ILE A 165 6.14 -12.73 14.08
C ILE A 165 5.48 -14.02 14.56
N SER A 166 4.16 -14.00 14.76
CA SER A 166 3.42 -15.19 15.22
C SER A 166 3.35 -16.31 14.17
N LEU A 167 3.45 -15.99 12.88
CA LEU A 167 3.17 -16.92 11.78
C LEU A 167 4.42 -17.34 10.99
N CYS A 168 5.44 -16.49 10.93
CA CYS A 168 6.68 -16.76 10.20
C CYS A 168 7.70 -17.45 11.11
N ASP A 169 8.42 -18.45 10.57
CA ASP A 169 9.50 -19.11 11.30
C ASP A 169 10.63 -18.14 11.69
N ASP A 170 11.13 -18.33 12.92
CA ASP A 170 12.02 -17.44 13.70
C ASP A 170 13.49 -17.38 13.19
N LYS A 171 13.77 -17.87 11.97
CA LYS A 171 15.15 -18.16 11.52
C LYS A 171 15.97 -16.97 11.02
N GLU A 172 15.35 -15.86 10.67
CA GLU A 172 16.05 -14.77 9.96
C GLU A 172 15.92 -13.39 10.60
N HIS A 173 15.24 -13.24 11.74
CA HIS A 173 15.05 -12.01 12.53
C HIS A 173 14.68 -10.70 11.78
N ARG A 174 14.51 -10.74 10.46
CA ARG A 174 14.36 -9.59 9.57
C ARG A 174 13.06 -8.84 9.82
N ILE A 175 12.01 -9.54 10.22
CA ILE A 175 10.72 -8.95 10.60
C ILE A 175 10.92 -8.04 11.81
N TYR A 176 11.69 -8.47 12.82
CA TYR A 176 11.97 -7.68 14.02
C TYR A 176 12.78 -6.42 13.71
N ILE A 177 13.81 -6.53 12.87
CA ILE A 177 14.64 -5.39 12.45
C ILE A 177 13.78 -4.35 11.73
N GLU A 178 12.92 -4.80 10.81
CA GLU A 178 12.05 -3.89 10.06
C GLU A 178 10.93 -3.31 10.92
N PHE A 179 10.41 -4.07 11.89
CA PHE A 179 9.45 -3.56 12.87
C PHE A 179 10.07 -2.44 13.70
N PHE A 180 11.25 -2.69 14.28
CA PHE A 180 12.00 -1.69 15.02
C PHE A 180 12.32 -0.46 14.17
N ARG A 181 12.71 -0.63 12.90
CA ARG A 181 12.95 0.47 11.98
C ARG A 181 11.71 1.35 11.77
N VAL A 182 10.54 0.74 11.60
CA VAL A 182 9.27 1.46 11.45
C VAL A 182 8.94 2.25 12.71
N GLU A 183 9.05 1.63 13.90
CA GLU A 183 8.81 2.31 15.18
C GLU A 183 9.75 3.50 15.38
N VAL A 184 11.06 3.31 15.17
CA VAL A 184 12.05 4.37 15.32
C VAL A 184 11.80 5.51 14.33
N ASN A 185 11.38 5.21 13.09
CA ASN A 185 11.02 6.25 12.14
C ASN A 185 9.76 7.00 12.55
N TYR A 186 8.75 6.30 13.08
CA TYR A 186 7.55 6.94 13.59
C TYR A 186 7.85 7.88 14.76
N MET A 187 8.69 7.43 15.70
CA MET A 187 9.17 8.27 16.80
C MET A 187 9.86 9.54 16.30
N LYS A 188 10.74 9.44 15.30
CA LYS A 188 11.42 10.61 14.71
C LYS A 188 10.41 11.62 14.16
N THR A 189 9.39 11.14 13.45
CA THR A 189 8.33 11.98 12.90
C THR A 189 7.54 12.67 14.01
N LEU A 190 7.20 11.95 15.07
CA LEU A 190 6.43 12.49 16.20
C LEU A 190 7.22 13.51 17.03
N ILE A 191 8.51 13.25 17.29
CA ILE A 191 9.40 14.21 17.97
C ILE A 191 9.55 15.49 17.13
N LYS A 192 9.69 15.36 15.81
CA LYS A 192 9.76 16.52 14.92
C LYS A 192 8.47 17.34 15.01
N PHE A 193 7.31 16.68 14.93
CA PHE A 193 6.01 17.33 15.06
C PHE A 193 5.84 18.05 16.41
N ASN A 194 6.22 17.40 17.51
CA ASN A 194 6.15 17.99 18.85
C ASN A 194 7.09 19.19 19.01
N LYS A 195 8.28 19.15 18.39
CA LYS A 195 9.22 20.29 18.34
C LYS A 195 8.64 21.45 17.56
N ASP A 196 8.03 21.18 16.40
CA ASP A 196 7.38 22.20 15.57
C ASP A 196 6.19 22.84 16.31
N MET A 197 5.51 22.08 17.18
CA MET A 197 4.42 22.55 18.05
C MET A 197 4.90 23.21 19.36
N GLY A 198 6.21 23.23 19.64
CA GLY A 198 6.77 23.85 20.85
C GLY A 198 6.56 23.04 22.15
N ILE A 199 6.23 21.76 22.04
CA ILE A 199 6.03 20.85 23.18
C ILE A 199 7.40 20.46 23.76
N LYS A 200 7.54 20.54 25.09
CA LYS A 200 8.78 20.17 25.79
C LYS A 200 8.92 18.66 25.87
N GLU A 201 10.17 18.19 25.91
CA GLU A 201 10.49 16.75 25.98
C GLU A 201 9.94 16.04 27.22
N CYS A 202 9.64 16.77 28.30
CA CYS A 202 9.01 16.22 29.50
C CYS A 202 7.57 15.76 29.28
N ASP A 203 6.87 16.40 28.34
CA ASP A 203 5.44 16.18 28.05
C ASP A 203 5.25 15.11 26.97
N TYR A 204 6.33 14.49 26.50
CA TYR A 204 6.31 13.44 25.49
C TYR A 204 5.58 12.19 26.01
N GLY A 205 4.74 11.61 25.16
CA GLY A 205 4.05 10.35 25.42
C GLY A 205 5.00 9.15 25.42
N GLU A 206 4.45 7.97 25.70
CA GLU A 206 5.22 6.72 25.80
C GLU A 206 5.85 6.29 24.47
N VAL A 207 5.19 6.66 23.36
CA VAL A 207 5.70 6.38 22.01
C VAL A 207 6.91 7.25 21.72
N GLU A 208 6.84 8.55 21.98
CA GLU A 208 7.96 9.49 21.81
C GLU A 208 9.14 9.19 22.73
N LYS A 209 8.86 8.65 23.92
CA LYS A 209 9.88 8.17 24.86
C LYS A 209 10.57 6.89 24.38
N GLY A 210 10.00 6.22 23.38
CA GLY A 210 10.55 5.02 22.74
C GLY A 210 10.24 3.72 23.45
N ASN A 211 9.27 3.72 24.36
CA ASN A 211 8.94 2.53 25.15
C ASN A 211 8.46 1.38 24.26
N VAL A 212 7.74 1.69 23.18
CA VAL A 212 7.29 0.66 22.21
C VAL A 212 8.47 0.07 21.45
N ALA A 213 9.40 0.90 20.97
CA ALA A 213 10.60 0.42 20.28
C ALA A 213 11.51 -0.38 21.22
N LEU A 214 11.58 0.01 22.50
CA LEU A 214 12.30 -0.72 23.55
C LEU A 214 11.66 -2.08 23.84
N ALA A 215 10.33 -2.15 23.99
CA ALA A 215 9.63 -3.41 24.23
C ALA A 215 9.85 -4.41 23.08
N VAL A 216 9.77 -3.94 21.84
CA VAL A 216 10.09 -4.78 20.67
C VAL A 216 11.54 -5.24 20.74
N LEU A 217 12.48 -4.34 21.07
CA LEU A 217 13.90 -4.65 21.20
C LEU A 217 14.18 -5.67 22.30
N GLU A 218 13.56 -5.55 23.47
CA GLU A 218 13.70 -6.49 24.59
C GLU A 218 13.20 -7.90 24.22
N GLU A 219 12.09 -8.02 23.48
CA GLU A 219 11.57 -9.32 23.06
C GLU A 219 12.50 -10.07 22.11
N PHE A 220 13.28 -9.35 21.29
CA PHE A 220 14.13 -9.99 20.30
C PHE A 220 15.61 -10.00 20.65
N ILE A 221 16.10 -9.16 21.59
CA ILE A 221 17.54 -8.98 21.86
C ILE A 221 18.26 -10.27 22.23
N ASP A 222 17.56 -11.23 22.84
CA ASP A 222 18.12 -12.53 23.24
C ASP A 222 18.26 -13.53 22.07
N LYS A 223 17.73 -13.19 20.89
CA LYS A 223 17.71 -14.05 19.69
C LYS A 223 18.60 -13.52 18.55
N VAL A 224 19.29 -12.41 18.74
CA VAL A 224 19.92 -11.61 17.66
C VAL A 224 21.33 -12.07 17.33
N THR A 225 21.74 -11.95 16.07
CA THR A 225 23.15 -12.12 15.67
C THR A 225 23.94 -10.81 15.77
N GLU A 226 25.27 -10.87 15.94
CA GLU A 226 26.14 -9.68 16.06
C GLU A 226 26.00 -8.69 14.86
N LEU A 227 25.63 -9.19 13.68
CA LEU A 227 25.40 -8.38 12.48
C LEU A 227 24.11 -7.54 12.58
N ASP A 228 23.05 -8.14 13.11
CA ASP A 228 21.76 -7.48 13.29
C ASP A 228 21.85 -6.41 14.41
N LEU A 229 22.64 -6.66 15.46
CA LEU A 229 22.96 -5.66 16.50
C LEU A 229 23.64 -4.41 15.91
N LYS A 230 24.56 -4.60 14.95
CA LYS A 230 25.20 -3.47 14.23
C LYS A 230 24.20 -2.70 13.38
N GLU A 231 23.26 -3.37 12.72
CA GLU A 231 22.20 -2.70 11.95
C GLU A 231 21.25 -1.90 12.86
N LEU A 232 20.85 -2.47 13.99
CA LEU A 232 20.00 -1.80 15.00
C LEU A 232 20.71 -0.59 15.61
N ALA A 233 22.00 -0.70 15.92
CA ALA A 233 22.80 0.42 16.40
C ALA A 233 22.85 1.57 15.39
N VAL A 234 22.89 1.27 14.07
CA VAL A 234 22.82 2.30 13.02
C VAL A 234 21.45 2.95 12.98
N ILE A 235 20.37 2.18 13.10
CA ILE A 235 18.99 2.68 13.10
C ILE A 235 18.74 3.59 14.31
N ALA A 236 19.28 3.22 15.48
CA ALA A 236 19.10 3.88 16.77
C ALA A 236 20.10 5.02 17.05
N LYS A 237 20.98 5.39 16.12
CA LYS A 237 22.08 6.37 16.32
C LYS A 237 21.69 7.68 17.04
N ASN A 238 20.44 8.11 16.89
CA ASN A 238 19.95 9.39 17.42
C ASN A 238 19.22 9.27 18.78
N PHE A 239 19.12 8.07 19.37
CA PHE A 239 18.34 7.83 20.58
C PHE A 239 19.20 7.28 21.71
N SER A 240 19.52 8.12 22.70
CA SER A 240 20.43 7.79 23.81
C SER A 240 19.98 6.58 24.63
N LYS A 241 18.67 6.47 24.93
CA LYS A 241 18.10 5.36 25.73
C LYS A 241 18.14 4.02 25.01
N ILE A 242 17.81 4.00 23.72
CA ILE A 242 17.81 2.78 22.91
C ILE A 242 19.27 2.35 22.65
N LYS A 243 20.15 3.32 22.41
CA LYS A 243 21.58 3.08 22.23
C LYS A 243 22.23 2.50 23.49
N SER A 244 21.90 2.99 24.69
CA SER A 244 22.47 2.44 25.93
C SER A 244 22.09 0.97 26.16
N VAL A 245 20.84 0.59 25.88
CA VAL A 245 20.39 -0.81 25.99
C VAL A 245 21.12 -1.72 24.99
N ILE A 246 21.33 -1.24 23.76
CA ILE A 246 22.10 -1.97 22.73
C ILE A 246 23.57 -2.09 23.13
N GLU A 247 24.18 -1.02 23.66
CA GLU A 247 25.58 -0.98 24.09
C GLU A 247 25.85 -1.80 25.35
N GLU A 248 24.90 -1.90 26.28
CA GLU A 248 25.01 -2.76 27.47
C GLU A 248 25.03 -4.25 27.10
N LYS A 249 24.22 -4.67 26.13
CA LYS A 249 24.24 -6.05 25.62
C LYS A 249 25.49 -6.36 24.79
N LEU A 250 25.96 -5.43 23.96
CA LEU A 250 27.22 -5.54 23.21
C LEU A 250 28.47 -5.67 24.10
N LYS A 251 28.40 -5.28 25.38
CA LYS A 251 29.48 -5.46 26.36
C LYS A 251 29.38 -6.76 27.16
N ASN A 252 28.23 -7.43 27.13
CA ASN A 252 27.93 -8.63 27.92
C ASN A 252 27.99 -9.93 27.10
N GLU A 253 28.24 -9.86 25.79
CA GLU A 253 28.61 -10.99 24.90
C GLU A 253 30.12 -10.98 24.63
#